data_AF-A0A7J9L1L9-F1
#
_entry.id   AF-A0A7J9L1L9-F1
#
_cell.length_a   1.000
_cell.length_b   1.000
_cell.length_c   1.000
_cell.angle_alpha   90.00
_cell.angle_beta   90.00
_cell.angle_gamma   90.00
#
_symmetry.space_group_name_H-M   'P 1'
#
loop_
_entity.id
_entity.type
_entity.pdbx_description
1 polymer ?
#
loop_
_entity_poly.entity_id
_entity_poly.type
_entity_poly.pdbx_seq_one_letter_code
_entity_poly.pdbx_strand_id
1 'polypeptide(L)'
;MAALTFIHQNLLHSTPKLTTSKPNLKPKRTKTKLSIQTIRESPQASFTDQFVLQLADSLEDSLPSSSSSLPLQKLRDNSSETLLSTQWPSRKDESFRFTDTSFIKNSDINPISHPPNSLDLLEVSRDTQFESFNFVDGFLVDSSFSSSKLPDGVYVGSLSKLSSEGILKRVCELLGDFEWGDLFWSVNGLGAPDLMVVYVPEGCRVENPIYLKYIAVEGADKGSKKMPLSNPRVFVLVEKGGEVGIVEEFVGKGKN
;
A
#
# COMPACT_ATOMS: atom_id res chain seq x y z
N MET A 1 -28.79 9.86 12.46
CA MET A 1 -29.10 10.81 13.57
C MET A 1 -28.26 10.41 14.77
N ALA A 2 -27.62 11.40 15.41
CA ALA A 2 -26.59 11.32 16.46
C ALA A 2 -25.16 11.01 15.96
N ALA A 3 -24.44 12.10 15.68
CA ALA A 3 -22.98 12.16 15.57
C ALA A 3 -22.38 12.38 16.98
N LEU A 4 -21.19 11.84 17.23
CA LEU A 4 -20.32 12.26 18.33
C LEU A 4 -18.87 12.12 17.88
N THR A 5 -18.30 13.26 17.52
CA THR A 5 -16.89 13.51 17.23
C THR A 5 -16.14 13.72 18.55
N PHE A 6 -14.95 13.12 18.69
CA PHE A 6 -14.01 13.43 19.77
C PHE A 6 -12.75 14.07 19.17
N ILE A 7 -12.59 15.37 19.43
CA ILE A 7 -11.36 16.14 19.19
C ILE A 7 -10.56 16.10 20.50
N HIS A 8 -9.32 15.65 20.45
CA HIS A 8 -8.38 15.73 21.57
C HIS A 8 -7.56 17.01 21.45
N GLN A 9 -7.86 18.02 22.29
CA GLN A 9 -7.05 19.22 22.46
C GLN A 9 -5.99 18.97 23.53
N ASN A 10 -4.72 18.96 23.13
CA ASN A 10 -3.59 19.05 24.06
C ASN A 10 -3.37 20.53 24.45
N LEU A 11 -3.75 20.85 25.68
CA LEU A 11 -3.44 22.11 26.38
C LEU A 11 -2.01 22.07 26.91
N LEU A 12 -1.10 22.85 26.30
CA LEU A 12 0.17 23.21 26.92
C LEU A 12 0.00 24.53 27.67
N HIS A 13 -0.03 24.45 29.00
CA HIS A 13 0.08 25.58 29.90
C HIS A 13 1.48 26.19 29.82
N SER A 14 1.57 27.46 29.43
CA SER A 14 2.73 28.30 29.74
C SER A 14 2.25 29.55 30.50
N THR A 15 2.75 29.74 31.71
CA THR A 15 2.50 30.91 32.55
C THR A 15 3.67 31.89 32.43
N PRO A 16 3.47 33.15 32.02
CA PRO A 16 4.46 34.19 32.25
C PRO A 16 4.17 34.95 33.56
N LYS A 17 5.21 35.11 34.38
CA LYS A 17 5.20 35.92 35.62
C LYS A 17 5.03 37.40 35.28
N LEU A 18 4.09 38.06 35.96
CA LEU A 18 3.95 39.52 36.00
C LEU A 18 5.03 40.14 36.90
N THR A 19 5.74 41.15 36.40
CA THR A 19 6.40 42.16 37.22
C THR A 19 5.97 43.55 36.78
N THR A 20 5.64 44.36 37.78
CA THR A 20 4.97 45.66 37.70
C THR A 20 5.95 46.83 37.54
N SER A 21 5.69 47.75 36.61
CA SER A 21 6.07 49.17 36.74
C SER A 21 5.24 50.05 35.79
N LYS A 22 4.48 51.02 36.34
CA LYS A 22 3.72 52.05 35.60
C LYS A 22 4.59 53.32 35.31
N PRO A 23 4.09 54.40 34.67
CA PRO A 23 4.48 54.75 33.31
C PRO A 23 5.15 56.14 33.23
N ASN A 24 5.73 56.48 32.08
CA ASN A 24 5.99 57.89 31.76
C ASN A 24 5.65 58.17 30.30
N LEU A 25 4.63 58.99 30.10
CA LEU A 25 4.06 59.39 28.82
C LEU A 25 4.89 60.50 28.18
N LYS A 26 5.33 60.31 26.93
CA LYS A 26 5.65 61.41 26.00
C LYS A 26 5.15 61.05 24.60
N PRO A 27 4.53 61.98 23.86
CA PRO A 27 3.89 61.67 22.58
C PRO A 27 4.94 61.64 21.46
N LYS A 28 5.03 60.54 20.71
CA LYS A 28 5.78 60.50 19.45
C LYS A 28 4.86 60.15 18.29
N ARG A 29 4.88 61.05 17.31
CA ARG A 29 4.11 61.07 16.06
C ARG A 29 4.17 59.73 15.31
N THR A 30 2.98 59.27 14.94
CA THR A 30 2.69 58.19 14.01
C THR A 30 3.34 58.46 12.64
N LYS A 31 4.13 57.52 12.14
CA LYS A 31 4.40 57.35 10.71
C LYS A 31 4.08 55.91 10.35
N THR A 32 2.86 55.71 9.85
CA THR A 32 2.40 54.45 9.26
C THR A 32 3.24 54.18 8.01
N LYS A 33 4.22 53.29 8.10
CA LYS A 33 4.83 52.69 6.90
C LYS A 33 3.97 51.50 6.52
N LEU A 34 3.27 51.61 5.40
CA LEU A 34 2.66 50.48 4.70
C LEU A 34 3.79 49.53 4.28
N SER A 35 3.94 48.43 5.01
CA SER A 35 4.75 47.30 4.58
C SER A 35 3.90 46.52 3.59
N ILE A 36 4.22 46.63 2.30
CA ILE A 36 3.73 45.72 1.28
C ILE A 36 4.32 44.36 1.66
N GLN A 37 3.53 43.51 2.32
CA GLN A 37 3.85 42.10 2.42
C GLN A 37 3.75 41.54 1.00
N THR A 38 4.90 41.41 0.35
CA THR A 38 5.02 40.55 -0.81
C THR A 38 4.57 39.17 -0.36
N ILE A 39 3.42 38.71 -0.86
CA ILE A 39 3.08 37.29 -0.83
C ILE A 39 4.24 36.61 -1.54
N ARG A 40 5.12 35.95 -0.79
CA ARG A 40 5.98 34.92 -1.36
C ARG A 40 5.00 33.82 -1.75
N GLU A 41 4.51 33.88 -2.99
CA GLU A 41 4.17 32.66 -3.69
C GLU A 41 5.45 31.85 -3.67
N SER A 42 5.50 30.85 -2.77
CA SER A 42 6.44 29.77 -2.93
C SER A 42 6.20 29.24 -4.34
N PRO A 43 7.21 29.20 -5.23
CA PRO A 43 7.02 28.45 -6.44
C PRO A 43 6.79 27.02 -5.99
N GLN A 44 5.55 26.54 -6.06
CA GLN A 44 5.30 25.11 -6.21
C GLN A 44 5.81 24.75 -7.60
N ALA A 45 7.12 24.71 -7.73
CA ALA A 45 7.76 23.96 -8.76
C ALA A 45 7.46 22.50 -8.38
N SER A 46 6.45 21.95 -9.04
CA SER A 46 6.14 20.53 -9.10
C SER A 46 7.35 19.81 -9.69
N PHE A 47 8.42 19.66 -8.91
CA PHE A 47 9.50 18.77 -9.23
C PHE A 47 9.01 17.38 -8.82
N THR A 48 8.36 16.72 -9.78
CA THR A 48 8.10 15.29 -9.67
C THR A 48 9.42 14.58 -9.41
N ASP A 49 9.48 13.71 -8.42
CA ASP A 49 10.70 12.98 -8.07
C ASP A 49 11.05 12.05 -9.24
N GLN A 50 12.16 12.32 -9.93
CA GLN A 50 12.57 11.57 -11.13
C GLN A 50 12.74 10.07 -10.83
N PHE A 51 13.17 9.72 -9.62
CA PHE A 51 13.28 8.32 -9.21
C PHE A 51 11.90 7.65 -9.12
N VAL A 52 10.91 8.37 -8.56
CA VAL A 52 9.53 7.88 -8.46
C VAL A 52 8.90 7.72 -9.84
N LEU A 53 9.17 8.65 -10.77
CA LEU A 53 8.73 8.53 -12.18
C LEU A 53 9.27 7.25 -12.82
N GLN A 54 10.59 7.04 -12.75
CA GLN A 54 11.23 5.88 -13.36
C GLN A 54 10.74 4.56 -12.74
N LEU A 55 10.48 4.56 -11.43
CA LEU A 55 9.90 3.40 -10.76
C LEU A 55 8.47 3.14 -11.24
N ALA A 56 7.64 4.18 -11.38
CA ALA A 56 6.27 4.05 -11.88
C ALA A 56 6.26 3.46 -13.30
N ASP A 57 7.06 4.02 -14.22
CA ASP A 57 7.20 3.52 -15.59
C ASP A 57 7.62 2.04 -15.60
N SER A 58 8.64 1.68 -14.80
CA SER A 58 9.13 0.31 -14.74
C SER A 58 8.10 -0.66 -14.15
N LEU A 59 7.24 -0.22 -13.23
CA LEU A 59 6.16 -1.04 -12.69
C LEU A 59 5.09 -1.28 -13.76
N GLU A 60 4.65 -0.24 -14.45
CA GLU A 60 3.66 -0.34 -15.53
C GLU A 60 4.14 -1.27 -16.65
N ASP A 61 5.41 -1.15 -17.07
CA ASP A 61 6.03 -2.00 -18.09
C ASP A 61 6.18 -3.47 -17.67
N SER A 62 6.19 -3.76 -16.37
CA SER A 62 6.34 -5.12 -15.85
C SER A 62 5.04 -5.92 -15.85
N LEU A 63 3.90 -5.26 -15.99
CA LEU A 63 2.59 -5.91 -15.87
C LEU A 63 2.25 -6.76 -17.10
N PRO A 64 1.45 -7.82 -16.95
CA PRO A 64 0.97 -8.61 -18.08
C PRO A 64 0.15 -7.75 -19.04
N SER A 65 0.41 -7.84 -20.35
CA SER A 65 -0.33 -7.09 -21.38
C SER A 65 -1.80 -7.51 -21.58
N SER A 66 -2.34 -8.39 -20.73
CA SER A 66 -3.73 -8.84 -20.79
C SER A 66 -4.66 -7.75 -20.25
N SER A 67 -5.89 -7.69 -20.76
CA SER A 67 -6.91 -6.77 -20.24
C SER A 67 -7.11 -7.01 -18.74
N SER A 68 -6.75 -6.03 -17.92
CA SER A 68 -7.02 -6.01 -16.49
C SER A 68 -8.54 -5.94 -16.25
N SER A 69 -8.99 -6.53 -15.14
CA SER A 69 -10.36 -6.32 -14.69
C SER A 69 -10.52 -4.84 -14.28
N LEU A 70 -11.73 -4.28 -14.48
CA LEU A 70 -12.03 -2.89 -14.14
C LEU A 70 -11.62 -2.50 -12.70
N PRO A 71 -11.91 -3.30 -11.64
CA PRO A 71 -11.43 -2.98 -10.30
C PRO A 71 -9.91 -2.91 -10.18
N LEU A 72 -9.18 -3.84 -10.82
CA LEU A 72 -7.71 -3.83 -10.79
C LEU A 72 -7.14 -2.63 -11.52
N GLN A 73 -7.72 -2.24 -12.66
CA GLN A 73 -7.31 -1.04 -13.38
C GLN A 73 -7.52 0.22 -12.53
N LYS A 74 -8.69 0.38 -11.90
CA LYS A 74 -8.98 1.50 -11.00
C LYS A 74 -7.97 1.59 -9.86
N LEU A 75 -7.58 0.45 -9.27
CA LEU A 75 -6.55 0.40 -8.23
C LEU A 75 -5.21 0.94 -8.76
N ARG A 76 -4.78 0.50 -9.94
CA ARG A 76 -3.52 0.92 -10.55
C ARG A 76 -3.54 2.40 -10.93
N ASP A 77 -4.64 2.89 -11.51
CA ASP A 77 -4.81 4.29 -11.88
C ASP A 77 -4.72 5.21 -10.66
N ASN A 78 -5.47 4.91 -9.59
CA ASN A 78 -5.41 5.67 -8.34
C ASN A 78 -4.02 5.63 -7.70
N SER A 79 -3.35 4.47 -7.79
CA SER A 79 -1.99 4.29 -7.28
C SER A 79 -0.99 5.11 -8.10
N SER A 80 -1.13 5.15 -9.43
CA SER A 80 -0.29 5.96 -10.32
C SER A 80 -0.46 7.45 -10.00
N GLU A 81 -1.69 7.95 -9.89
CA GLU A 81 -1.96 9.35 -9.54
C GLU A 81 -1.33 9.75 -8.19
N THR A 82 -1.49 8.89 -7.18
CA THR A 82 -0.92 9.13 -5.84
C THR A 82 0.61 9.05 -5.87
N LEU A 83 1.16 8.07 -6.61
CA LEU A 83 2.60 7.87 -6.71
C LEU A 83 3.28 9.08 -7.37
N LEU A 84 2.74 9.56 -8.49
CA LEU A 84 3.28 10.69 -9.27
C LEU A 84 3.17 12.03 -8.54
N SER A 85 2.27 12.14 -7.55
CA SER A 85 2.12 13.32 -6.69
C SER A 85 2.92 13.25 -5.39
N THR A 86 3.58 12.12 -5.11
CA THR A 86 4.31 11.89 -3.85
C THR A 86 5.82 11.81 -4.10
N GLN A 87 6.60 12.44 -3.22
CA GLN A 87 8.07 12.36 -3.26
C GLN A 87 8.57 11.11 -2.53
N TRP A 88 9.77 10.64 -2.86
CA TRP A 88 10.37 9.56 -2.08
C TRP A 88 10.52 9.95 -0.60
N PRO A 89 10.06 9.12 0.35
CA PRO A 89 10.08 9.49 1.76
C PRO A 89 11.49 9.68 2.28
N SER A 90 11.64 10.68 3.14
CA SER A 90 12.90 11.06 3.76
C SER A 90 12.79 11.08 5.28
N ARG A 91 13.91 11.14 5.99
CA ARG A 91 13.92 11.28 7.45
C ARG A 91 13.37 12.61 7.97
N LYS A 92 13.04 13.56 7.08
CA LYS A 92 12.36 14.81 7.42
C LYS A 92 10.85 14.62 7.55
N ASP A 93 10.32 13.57 6.92
CA ASP A 93 8.91 13.21 6.99
C ASP A 93 8.65 12.48 8.31
N GLU A 94 7.65 12.91 9.09
CA GLU A 94 7.44 12.41 10.45
C GLU A 94 7.21 10.88 10.47
N SER A 95 6.48 10.34 9.49
CA SER A 95 6.23 8.90 9.33
C SER A 95 7.50 8.09 9.04
N PHE A 96 8.57 8.73 8.56
CA PHE A 96 9.85 8.10 8.17
C PHE A 96 11.06 8.62 8.97
N ARG A 97 10.84 9.42 10.02
CA ARG A 97 11.91 10.00 10.86
C ARG A 97 12.90 8.96 11.39
N PHE A 98 12.42 7.75 11.65
CA PHE A 98 13.20 6.63 12.19
C PHE A 98 13.41 5.48 11.21
N THR A 99 12.84 5.57 10.00
CA THR A 99 12.89 4.53 8.99
C THR A 99 13.68 5.04 7.79
N ASP A 100 14.92 4.58 7.64
CA ASP A 100 15.76 4.98 6.52
C ASP A 100 15.49 4.11 5.28
N THR A 101 14.90 4.73 4.25
CA THR A 101 14.57 4.09 2.96
C THR A 101 15.62 4.35 1.88
N SER A 102 16.74 4.99 2.22
CA SER A 102 17.79 5.34 1.25
C SER A 102 18.43 4.12 0.59
N PHE A 103 18.48 2.97 1.28
CA PHE A 103 19.00 1.75 0.70
C PHE A 103 18.15 1.30 -0.50
N ILE A 104 16.81 1.41 -0.40
CA ILE A 104 15.89 1.07 -1.49
C ILE A 104 16.06 2.08 -2.62
N LYS A 105 16.08 3.38 -2.30
CA LYS A 105 16.26 4.46 -3.30
C LYS A 105 17.55 4.32 -4.10
N ASN A 106 18.61 3.81 -3.48
CA ASN A 106 19.94 3.66 -4.10
C ASN A 106 20.15 2.28 -4.75
N SER A 107 19.14 1.42 -4.75
CA SER A 107 19.16 0.10 -5.38
C SER A 107 18.64 0.16 -6.80
N ASP A 108 19.05 -0.81 -7.61
CA ASP A 108 18.51 -1.02 -8.95
C ASP A 108 17.23 -1.86 -8.80
N ILE A 109 16.09 -1.20 -8.62
CA ILE A 109 14.79 -1.86 -8.46
C ILE A 109 14.37 -2.47 -9.80
N ASN A 110 14.08 -3.76 -9.81
CA ASN A 110 13.67 -4.52 -10.99
C ASN A 110 12.34 -5.22 -10.70
N PRO A 111 11.21 -4.62 -11.07
CA PRO A 111 9.91 -5.28 -10.99
C PRO A 111 9.89 -6.61 -11.75
N ILE A 112 9.33 -7.64 -11.12
CA ILE A 112 9.27 -8.98 -11.70
C ILE A 112 8.09 -9.06 -12.66
N SER A 113 8.37 -9.32 -13.93
CA SER A 113 7.39 -9.22 -15.01
C SER A 113 6.84 -10.56 -15.53
N HIS A 114 7.32 -11.67 -14.98
CA HIS A 114 6.99 -13.00 -15.49
C HIS A 114 6.50 -13.91 -14.35
N PRO A 115 5.50 -14.77 -14.63
CA PRO A 115 5.07 -15.75 -13.65
C PRO A 115 6.20 -16.75 -13.35
N PRO A 116 6.16 -17.39 -12.17
CA PRO A 116 7.14 -18.40 -11.77
C PRO A 116 7.21 -19.55 -12.77
N ASN A 117 8.41 -20.10 -12.97
CA ASN A 117 8.58 -21.26 -13.84
C ASN A 117 8.22 -22.57 -13.10
N SER A 118 8.11 -23.68 -13.84
CA SER A 118 7.70 -24.97 -13.26
C SER A 118 8.65 -25.52 -12.19
N LEU A 119 9.94 -25.17 -12.21
CA LEU A 119 10.90 -25.61 -11.18
C LEU A 119 10.66 -24.88 -9.86
N ASP A 120 10.36 -23.58 -9.92
CA ASP A 120 10.01 -22.79 -8.74
C ASP A 120 8.77 -23.37 -8.06
N LEU A 121 7.75 -23.74 -8.85
CA LEU A 121 6.51 -24.35 -8.35
C LEU A 121 6.73 -25.72 -7.68
N LEU A 122 7.64 -26.54 -8.22
CA LEU A 122 7.97 -27.85 -7.65
C LEU A 122 8.69 -27.73 -6.30
N GLU A 123 9.47 -26.68 -6.09
CA GLU A 123 10.12 -26.39 -4.80
C GLU A 123 9.11 -25.90 -3.76
N VAL A 124 8.20 -25.00 -4.15
CA VAL A 124 7.12 -24.49 -3.29
C VAL A 124 6.22 -25.62 -2.76
N SER A 125 5.92 -26.61 -3.60
CA SER A 125 5.03 -27.74 -3.23
C SER A 125 5.60 -28.68 -2.15
N ARG A 126 6.90 -28.61 -1.82
CA ARG A 126 7.51 -29.56 -0.87
C ARG A 126 7.41 -29.14 0.60
N ASP A 127 6.96 -27.92 0.86
CA ASP A 127 7.27 -27.21 2.11
C ASP A 127 6.03 -26.73 2.88
N THR A 128 4.85 -27.34 2.69
CA THR A 128 3.64 -26.90 3.39
C THR A 128 2.95 -28.06 4.12
N GLN A 129 2.81 -27.91 5.44
CA GLN A 129 1.97 -28.79 6.28
C GLN A 129 0.47 -28.46 6.13
N PHE A 130 0.14 -27.26 5.64
CA PHE A 130 -1.22 -26.76 5.46
C PHE A 130 -1.47 -26.42 3.99
N GLU A 131 -2.73 -26.48 3.57
CA GLU A 131 -3.15 -25.96 2.26
C GLU A 131 -3.11 -24.43 2.29
N SER A 132 -2.25 -23.83 1.46
CA SER A 132 -2.06 -22.37 1.36
C SER A 132 -2.30 -21.88 -0.07
N PHE A 133 -2.65 -20.61 -0.17
CA PHE A 133 -2.55 -19.85 -1.42
C PHE A 133 -1.14 -19.30 -1.52
N ASN A 134 -0.44 -19.65 -2.60
CA ASN A 134 0.97 -19.31 -2.76
C ASN A 134 1.11 -18.15 -3.75
N PHE A 135 1.79 -17.10 -3.30
CA PHE A 135 2.29 -16.04 -4.15
C PHE A 135 3.77 -16.29 -4.37
N VAL A 136 4.19 -16.47 -5.62
CA VAL A 136 5.62 -16.60 -5.95
C VAL A 136 6.00 -15.38 -6.75
N ASP A 137 6.94 -14.60 -6.21
CA ASP A 137 7.40 -13.35 -6.82
C ASP A 137 6.26 -12.40 -7.24
N GLY A 138 5.19 -12.39 -6.46
CA GLY A 138 4.02 -11.51 -6.64
C GLY A 138 2.86 -12.14 -7.42
N PHE A 139 3.10 -13.27 -8.11
CA PHE A 139 2.07 -13.96 -8.88
C PHE A 139 1.34 -15.00 -8.02
N LEU A 140 0.01 -14.94 -8.01
CA LEU A 140 -0.81 -15.98 -7.39
C LEU A 140 -0.72 -17.26 -8.21
N VAL A 141 -0.13 -18.28 -7.61
CA VAL A 141 -0.04 -19.62 -8.18
C VAL A 141 -1.27 -20.40 -7.76
N ASP A 142 -2.00 -20.91 -8.74
CA ASP A 142 -3.16 -21.76 -8.52
C ASP A 142 -2.68 -23.14 -8.04
N SER A 143 -2.41 -23.27 -6.75
CA SER A 143 -2.35 -24.57 -6.10
C SER A 143 -3.78 -25.07 -5.94
N SER A 144 -3.97 -26.39 -6.03
CA SER A 144 -5.25 -27.10 -5.96
C SER A 144 -5.98 -26.94 -4.61
N PHE A 145 -6.34 -25.71 -4.25
CA PHE A 145 -7.15 -25.41 -3.08
C PHE A 145 -8.54 -25.98 -3.34
N SER A 146 -8.93 -26.96 -2.54
CA SER A 146 -10.23 -27.58 -2.70
C SER A 146 -11.31 -26.62 -2.22
N SER A 147 -12.05 -26.03 -3.16
CA SER A 147 -13.24 -25.21 -2.88
C SER A 147 -14.26 -25.93 -1.99
N SER A 148 -14.21 -27.26 -1.91
CA SER A 148 -15.05 -28.09 -1.04
C SER A 148 -14.89 -27.81 0.47
N LYS A 149 -13.84 -27.11 0.89
CA LYS A 149 -13.61 -26.76 2.30
C LYS A 149 -14.17 -25.39 2.70
N LEU A 150 -14.63 -24.59 1.74
CA LEU A 150 -15.18 -23.27 2.02
C LEU A 150 -16.70 -23.34 2.21
N PRO A 151 -17.26 -22.58 3.16
CA PRO A 151 -18.71 -22.43 3.27
C PRO A 151 -19.33 -21.87 1.99
N ASP A 152 -20.62 -22.15 1.79
CA ASP A 152 -21.37 -21.64 0.64
C ASP A 152 -21.32 -20.11 0.57
N GLY A 153 -21.05 -19.59 -0.64
CA GLY A 153 -20.97 -18.16 -0.92
C GLY A 153 -19.65 -17.49 -0.53
N VAL A 154 -18.74 -18.17 0.18
CA VAL A 154 -17.38 -17.68 0.40
C VAL A 154 -16.58 -17.81 -0.89
N TYR A 155 -15.86 -16.75 -1.26
CA TYR A 155 -14.96 -16.77 -2.40
C TYR A 155 -13.53 -16.49 -1.94
N VAL A 156 -12.59 -17.32 -2.38
CA VAL A 156 -11.16 -17.14 -2.14
C VAL A 156 -10.42 -17.45 -3.44
N GLY A 157 -9.84 -16.44 -4.07
CA GLY A 157 -9.15 -16.65 -5.34
C GLY A 157 -8.77 -15.37 -6.07
N SER A 158 -8.23 -15.53 -7.27
CA SER A 158 -7.83 -14.44 -8.17
C SER A 158 -9.03 -13.62 -8.65
N LEU A 159 -8.92 -12.30 -8.60
CA LEU A 159 -9.90 -11.37 -9.17
C LEU A 159 -10.13 -11.63 -10.66
N SER A 160 -9.10 -12.00 -11.41
CA SER A 160 -9.22 -12.36 -12.83
C SER A 160 -10.11 -13.58 -13.08
N LYS A 161 -10.27 -14.45 -12.08
CA LYS A 161 -11.11 -15.66 -12.12
C LYS A 161 -12.46 -15.47 -11.43
N LEU A 162 -12.75 -14.28 -10.90
CA LEU A 162 -14.00 -14.01 -10.19
C LEU A 162 -15.15 -13.82 -11.20
N SER A 163 -16.08 -14.78 -11.23
CA SER A 163 -17.23 -14.75 -12.14
C SER A 163 -18.51 -14.20 -11.51
N SER A 164 -18.58 -14.05 -10.18
CA SER A 164 -19.79 -13.55 -9.51
C SER A 164 -19.90 -12.03 -9.67
N GLU A 165 -20.91 -11.58 -10.42
CA GLU A 165 -21.16 -10.15 -10.64
C GLU A 165 -21.48 -9.41 -9.34
N GLY A 166 -22.15 -10.09 -8.40
CA GLY A 166 -22.49 -9.53 -7.08
C GLY A 166 -21.24 -9.24 -6.26
N ILE A 167 -20.32 -10.20 -6.16
CA ILE A 167 -19.05 -10.02 -5.45
C ILE A 167 -18.18 -8.98 -6.17
N LEU A 168 -18.08 -9.07 -7.50
CA LEU A 168 -17.30 -8.12 -8.30
C LEU A 168 -17.77 -6.68 -8.09
N LYS A 169 -19.08 -6.44 -8.05
CA LYS A 169 -19.64 -5.12 -7.77
C LYS A 169 -19.21 -4.61 -6.38
N ARG A 170 -19.30 -5.45 -5.36
CA ARG A 170 -18.86 -5.09 -3.99
C ARG A 170 -17.37 -4.79 -3.92
N VAL A 171 -16.54 -5.57 -4.63
CA VAL A 171 -15.11 -5.29 -4.77
C VAL A 171 -14.90 -3.94 -5.45
N CYS A 172 -15.55 -3.64 -6.59
CA CYS A 172 -15.44 -2.35 -7.27
C CYS A 172 -15.84 -1.14 -6.40
N GLU A 173 -16.86 -1.30 -5.56
CA GLU A 173 -17.36 -0.26 -4.66
C GLU A 173 -16.34 0.11 -3.57
N LEU A 174 -15.50 -0.83 -3.15
CA LEU A 174 -14.61 -0.65 -1.99
C LEU A 174 -13.12 -0.64 -2.36
N LEU A 175 -12.77 -1.16 -3.54
CA LEU A 175 -11.39 -1.16 -4.03
C LEU A 175 -11.03 0.24 -4.54
N GLY A 176 -10.04 0.84 -3.88
CA GLY A 176 -9.48 2.15 -4.21
C GLY A 176 -9.89 3.30 -3.29
N ASP A 177 -10.82 3.10 -2.35
CA ASP A 177 -11.30 4.15 -1.43
C ASP A 177 -10.45 4.21 -0.15
N PHE A 178 -9.12 4.24 -0.29
CA PHE A 178 -8.18 4.25 0.84
C PHE A 178 -7.35 5.54 0.85
N GLU A 179 -7.70 6.47 1.75
CA GLU A 179 -7.04 7.78 1.88
C GLU A 179 -5.77 7.77 2.76
N TRP A 180 -5.35 6.63 3.28
CA TRP A 180 -4.26 6.53 4.30
C TRP A 180 -3.01 5.78 3.82
N GLY A 181 -2.82 5.65 2.51
CA GLY A 181 -1.64 5.00 1.93
C GLY A 181 -0.42 5.91 1.88
N ASP A 182 0.76 5.35 2.14
CA ASP A 182 2.04 6.02 1.88
C ASP A 182 2.53 5.75 0.44
N LEU A 183 3.74 6.22 0.09
CA LEU A 183 4.33 5.96 -1.22
C LEU A 183 4.38 4.46 -1.55
N PHE A 184 4.71 3.60 -0.57
CA PHE A 184 4.89 2.17 -0.78
C PHE A 184 3.54 1.45 -0.98
N TRP A 185 2.46 1.97 -0.41
CA TRP A 185 1.11 1.53 -0.74
C TRP A 185 0.80 1.71 -2.22
N SER A 186 1.13 2.88 -2.78
CA SER A 186 0.94 3.19 -4.19
C SER A 186 1.86 2.38 -5.10
N VAL A 187 3.13 2.18 -4.70
CA VAL A 187 4.05 1.26 -5.41
C VAL A 187 3.46 -0.15 -5.49
N ASN A 188 2.94 -0.67 -4.38
CA ASN A 188 2.33 -2.00 -4.34
C ASN A 188 1.01 -2.09 -5.13
N GLY A 189 0.22 -1.02 -5.16
CA GLY A 189 -1.02 -0.97 -5.93
C GLY A 189 -0.79 -0.87 -7.44
N LEU A 190 0.17 -0.06 -7.87
CA LEU A 190 0.54 0.11 -9.27
C LEU A 190 1.16 -1.17 -9.85
N GLY A 191 2.10 -1.78 -9.13
CA GLY A 191 2.82 -2.97 -9.55
C GLY A 191 2.05 -4.29 -9.43
N ALA A 192 0.83 -4.28 -8.90
CA ALA A 192 0.10 -5.51 -8.62
C ALA A 192 -0.23 -6.28 -9.92
N PRO A 193 0.32 -7.49 -10.17
CA PRO A 193 0.05 -8.23 -11.40
C PRO A 193 -1.41 -8.73 -11.46
N ASP A 194 -1.97 -9.07 -10.30
CA ASP A 194 -3.35 -9.46 -10.08
C ASP A 194 -3.73 -9.15 -8.61
N LEU A 195 -5.00 -9.34 -8.25
CA LEU A 195 -5.53 -9.18 -6.90
C LEU A 195 -6.15 -10.49 -6.42
N MET A 196 -5.76 -10.98 -5.24
CA MET A 196 -6.52 -12.03 -4.57
C MET A 196 -7.71 -11.43 -3.82
N VAL A 197 -8.89 -11.99 -3.99
CA VAL A 197 -10.12 -11.62 -3.28
C VAL A 197 -10.46 -12.70 -2.28
N VAL A 198 -10.66 -12.29 -1.02
CA VAL A 198 -11.28 -13.07 0.04
C VAL A 198 -12.62 -12.41 0.35
N TYR A 199 -13.72 -13.05 0.00
CA TYR A 199 -15.08 -12.57 0.26
C TYR A 199 -15.81 -13.51 1.21
N VAL A 200 -16.36 -12.95 2.29
CA VAL A 200 -17.13 -13.68 3.30
C VAL A 200 -18.53 -13.05 3.42
N PRO A 201 -19.61 -13.80 3.12
CA PRO A 201 -20.99 -13.30 3.20
C PRO A 201 -21.45 -12.91 4.61
N GLU A 202 -22.58 -12.22 4.70
CA GLU A 202 -23.20 -11.82 5.97
C GLU A 202 -23.48 -13.06 6.84
N GLY A 203 -23.05 -13.00 8.11
CA GLY A 203 -23.25 -14.07 9.09
C GLY A 203 -22.49 -15.38 8.81
N CYS A 204 -21.58 -15.40 7.82
CA CYS A 204 -20.82 -16.59 7.46
C CYS A 204 -19.50 -16.67 8.24
N ARG A 205 -19.21 -17.83 8.84
CA ARG A 205 -17.96 -18.08 9.57
C ARG A 205 -17.10 -19.10 8.83
N VAL A 206 -15.88 -18.70 8.48
CA VAL A 206 -14.87 -19.59 7.92
C VAL A 206 -14.10 -20.22 9.08
N GLU A 207 -14.36 -21.50 9.34
CA GLU A 207 -13.82 -22.24 10.49
C GLU A 207 -12.28 -22.34 10.48
N ASN A 208 -11.70 -22.64 9.32
CA ASN A 208 -10.26 -22.76 9.15
C ASN A 208 -9.67 -21.45 8.61
N PRO A 209 -8.54 -20.97 9.14
CA PRO A 209 -7.91 -19.77 8.61
C PRO A 209 -7.44 -19.99 7.17
N ILE A 210 -7.49 -18.92 6.39
CA ILE A 210 -6.91 -18.86 5.04
C ILE A 210 -5.41 -18.59 5.20
N TYR A 211 -4.58 -19.53 4.73
CA TYR A 211 -3.13 -19.38 4.73
C TYR A 211 -2.66 -18.77 3.42
N LEU A 212 -1.95 -17.65 3.50
CA LEU A 212 -1.35 -16.94 2.39
C LEU A 212 0.17 -17.01 2.54
N LYS A 213 0.84 -17.66 1.60
CA LYS A 213 2.31 -17.82 1.62
C LYS A 213 2.92 -17.01 0.50
N TYR A 214 3.77 -16.05 0.84
CA TYR A 214 4.49 -15.19 -0.08
C TYR A 214 5.94 -15.64 -0.18
N ILE A 215 6.37 -15.99 -1.38
CA ILE A 215 7.64 -16.67 -1.62
C ILE A 215 8.45 -15.82 -2.60
N ALA A 216 9.51 -15.19 -2.09
CA ALA A 216 10.48 -14.48 -2.90
C ALA A 216 11.55 -15.47 -3.39
N VAL A 217 11.54 -15.76 -4.69
CA VAL A 217 12.46 -16.70 -5.35
C VAL A 217 13.54 -15.94 -6.11
N GLU A 218 13.17 -14.89 -6.85
CA GLU A 218 14.15 -14.05 -7.51
C GLU A 218 14.97 -13.26 -6.47
N GLY A 219 16.27 -13.55 -6.42
CA GLY A 219 17.21 -12.91 -5.51
C GLY A 219 18.35 -12.22 -6.26
N ALA A 220 19.09 -11.40 -5.51
CA ALA A 220 20.32 -10.80 -5.99
C ALA A 220 21.55 -11.47 -5.38
N ASP A 221 22.65 -11.48 -6.13
CA ASP A 221 23.93 -11.95 -5.61
C ASP A 221 24.46 -10.99 -4.54
N LYS A 222 25.21 -11.54 -3.57
CA LYS A 222 25.77 -10.76 -2.47
C LYS A 222 26.64 -9.61 -3.00
N GLY A 223 26.30 -8.38 -2.62
CA GLY A 223 27.01 -7.17 -3.04
C GLY A 223 26.50 -6.56 -4.35
N SER A 224 25.51 -7.18 -5.00
CA SER A 224 24.78 -6.56 -6.12
C SER A 224 23.85 -5.46 -5.61
N LYS A 225 23.61 -4.46 -6.47
CA LYS A 225 22.56 -3.43 -6.26
C LYS A 225 21.19 -3.87 -6.79
N LYS A 226 21.12 -4.98 -7.53
CA LYS A 226 19.86 -5.52 -8.05
C LYS A 226 18.89 -5.78 -6.89
N MET A 227 17.67 -5.29 -7.03
CA MET A 227 16.59 -5.50 -6.08
C MET A 227 15.35 -5.96 -6.85
N PRO A 228 15.12 -7.28 -7.01
CA PRO A 228 13.88 -7.79 -7.55
C PRO A 228 12.70 -7.29 -6.70
N LEU A 229 11.64 -6.82 -7.36
CA LEU A 229 10.45 -6.29 -6.70
C LEU A 229 9.21 -7.08 -7.14
N SER A 230 8.57 -7.72 -6.16
CA SER A 230 7.28 -8.36 -6.32
C SER A 230 6.19 -7.56 -5.61
N ASN A 231 5.02 -7.41 -6.22
CA ASN A 231 3.89 -6.67 -5.63
C ASN A 231 2.63 -7.56 -5.52
N PRO A 232 2.62 -8.59 -4.65
CA PRO A 232 1.39 -9.35 -4.39
C PRO A 232 0.34 -8.45 -3.72
N ARG A 233 -0.94 -8.70 -4.01
CA ARG A 233 -2.04 -7.89 -3.45
C ARG A 233 -3.22 -8.77 -3.04
N VAL A 234 -3.75 -8.51 -1.85
CA VAL A 234 -4.91 -9.21 -1.28
C VAL A 234 -5.94 -8.18 -0.86
N PHE A 235 -7.19 -8.45 -1.20
CA PHE A 235 -8.36 -7.69 -0.78
C PHE A 235 -9.31 -8.59 -0.01
N VAL A 236 -9.62 -8.20 1.22
CA VAL A 236 -10.46 -8.98 2.14
C VAL A 236 -11.74 -8.19 2.40
N LEU A 237 -12.88 -8.77 2.02
CA LEU A 237 -14.21 -8.22 2.27
C LEU A 237 -15.00 -9.20 3.13
N VAL A 238 -15.23 -8.80 4.38
CA VAL A 238 -16.07 -9.53 5.32
C VAL A 238 -17.33 -8.73 5.54
N GLU A 239 -18.45 -9.26 5.08
CA GLU A 239 -19.75 -8.63 5.28
C GLU A 239 -20.18 -8.74 6.75
N LYS A 240 -21.22 -8.00 7.12
CA LYS A 240 -21.69 -7.86 8.50
C LYS A 240 -21.82 -9.21 9.21
N GLY A 241 -21.25 -9.33 10.41
CA GLY A 241 -21.33 -10.56 11.20
C GLY A 241 -20.63 -11.78 10.59
N GLY A 242 -19.90 -11.61 9.48
CA GLY A 242 -19.01 -12.64 8.96
C GLY A 242 -17.70 -12.71 9.76
N GLU A 243 -17.04 -13.86 9.69
CA GLU A 243 -15.79 -14.14 10.41
C GLU A 243 -14.84 -14.96 9.54
N VAL A 244 -13.56 -14.57 9.52
CA VAL A 244 -12.50 -15.33 8.86
C VAL A 244 -11.16 -15.07 9.56
N GLY A 245 -10.36 -16.13 9.70
CA GLY A 245 -8.95 -16.02 10.09
C GLY A 245 -8.05 -15.94 8.86
N ILE A 246 -7.01 -15.12 8.91
CA ILE A 246 -5.99 -15.04 7.85
C ILE A 246 -4.62 -15.20 8.51
N VAL A 247 -3.78 -16.06 7.92
CA VAL A 247 -2.39 -16.23 8.30
C VAL A 247 -1.52 -15.91 7.10
N GLU A 248 -0.61 -14.95 7.27
CA GLU A 248 0.34 -14.55 6.25
C GLU A 248 1.75 -15.03 6.63
N GLU A 249 2.38 -15.77 5.71
CA GLU A 249 3.74 -16.26 5.86
C GLU A 249 4.61 -15.70 4.72
N PHE A 250 5.76 -15.11 5.07
CA PHE A 250 6.70 -14.57 4.10
C PHE A 250 8.00 -15.38 4.13
N VAL A 251 8.40 -15.93 2.98
CA VAL A 251 9.57 -16.79 2.84
C VAL A 251 10.48 -16.22 1.75
N GLY A 252 11.76 -16.05 2.06
CA GLY A 252 12.78 -15.69 1.07
C GLY A 252 13.69 -16.88 0.77
N LYS A 253 13.93 -17.17 -0.50
CA LYS A 253 14.90 -18.18 -0.92
C LYS A 253 16.32 -17.62 -0.73
N GLY A 254 16.97 -18.00 0.37
CA GLY A 254 18.39 -17.76 0.54
C GLY A 254 19.18 -18.58 -0.49
N LYS A 255 20.09 -17.95 -1.24
CA LYS A 255 21.17 -18.70 -1.89
C LYS A 255 22.14 -19.13 -0.78
N ASN A 256 22.20 -20.43 -0.48
CA ASN A 256 23.28 -21.01 0.34
C ASN A 256 24.62 -20.90 -0.38
#